data_AF-A0A6M1SU10-F1
#
_entry.id   AF-A0A6M1SU10-F1
#
_cell.length_a   1.000
_cell.length_b   1.000
_cell.length_c   1.000
_cell.angle_alpha   90.00
_cell.angle_beta   90.00
_cell.angle_gamma   90.00
#
_symmetry.space_group_name_H-M   'P 1'
#
loop_
_entity.id
_entity.type
_entity.pdbx_description
1 polymer ?
#
loop_
_entity_poly.entity_id
_entity_poly.type
_entity_poly.pdbx_seq_one_letter_code
_entity_poly.pdbx_strand_id
1 'polypeptide(L)'
;MLYDDAGFIKEFTDAASDSFSQFAERYEKYLLERNETEFRKAGHKIKPVALMIGVNEVVEEYEHAKKLLHNNEPDRKLRKSAEKIRNITEHVISELQDLQE
;
A
#
# COMPACT_ATOMS: atom_id res chain seq x y z
N MET A 1 29.93 2.43 -17.23
CA MET A 1 29.31 2.99 -16.02
C MET A 1 28.02 2.23 -15.83
N LEU A 2 27.92 1.44 -14.75
CA LEU A 2 26.60 1.05 -14.24
C LEU A 2 25.81 2.35 -14.05
N TYR A 3 24.55 2.31 -14.47
CA TYR A 3 23.47 3.28 -14.28
C TYR A 3 23.83 4.52 -13.45
N ASP A 4 23.61 5.69 -14.03
CA ASP A 4 23.67 6.96 -13.30
C ASP A 4 22.74 6.83 -12.07
N ASP A 5 23.33 6.66 -10.88
CA ASP A 5 22.65 6.17 -9.68
C ASP A 5 21.43 7.04 -9.33
N ALA A 6 21.49 8.35 -9.65
CA ALA A 6 20.40 9.30 -9.46
C ALA A 6 19.17 9.02 -10.35
N GLY A 7 19.38 8.61 -11.61
CA GLY A 7 18.28 8.27 -12.52
C GLY A 7 17.54 6.99 -12.07
N PHE A 8 18.30 6.00 -11.60
CA PHE A 8 17.75 4.77 -11.07
C PHE A 8 16.93 4.99 -9.79
N ILE A 9 17.43 5.82 -8.85
CA ILE A 9 16.70 6.16 -7.62
C ILE A 9 15.38 6.87 -7.94
N LYS A 10 15.37 7.79 -8.91
CA LYS A 10 14.15 8.50 -9.31
C LYS A 10 13.12 7.55 -9.93
N GLU A 11 13.52 6.74 -10.92
CA GLU A 11 12.60 5.78 -11.54
C GLU A 11 12.03 4.78 -10.51
N PHE A 12 12.86 4.35 -9.57
CA PHE A 12 12.45 3.46 -8.49
C PHE A 12 11.43 4.13 -7.54
N THR A 13 11.71 5.35 -7.07
CA THR A 13 10.84 6.08 -6.14
C THR A 13 9.51 6.48 -6.80
N ASP A 14 9.52 6.84 -8.08
CA ASP A 14 8.30 7.08 -8.88
C ASP A 14 7.45 5.80 -8.97
N ALA A 15 8.05 4.68 -9.38
CA ALA A 15 7.34 3.41 -9.51
C ALA A 15 6.81 2.87 -8.17
N ALA A 16 7.56 3.08 -7.08
CA ALA A 16 7.11 2.74 -5.74
C ALA A 16 5.91 3.60 -5.32
N SER A 17 5.97 4.92 -5.55
CA SER A 17 4.90 5.86 -5.23
C SER A 17 3.60 5.53 -5.97
N ASP A 18 3.70 5.21 -7.26
CA ASP A 18 2.57 4.73 -8.07
C ASP A 18 1.98 3.42 -7.51
N SER A 19 2.84 2.51 -7.06
CA SER A 19 2.42 1.23 -6.49
C SER A 19 1.65 1.43 -5.19
N PHE A 20 2.11 2.30 -4.30
CA PHE A 20 1.42 2.61 -3.03
C PHE A 20 0.10 3.35 -3.27
N SER A 21 0.07 4.29 -4.21
CA SER A 21 -1.15 5.03 -4.58
C SER A 21 -2.23 4.09 -5.11
N GLN A 22 -1.88 3.25 -6.09
CA GLN A 22 -2.81 2.25 -6.64
C GLN A 22 -3.25 1.22 -5.59
N PHE A 23 -2.36 0.87 -4.67
CA PHE A 23 -2.68 -0.05 -3.59
C PHE A 23 -3.71 0.56 -2.64
N ALA A 24 -3.54 1.81 -2.19
CA ALA A 24 -4.48 2.48 -1.29
C ALA A 24 -5.89 2.57 -1.90
N GLU A 25 -6.00 2.98 -3.16
CA GLU A 25 -7.28 3.07 -3.88
C GLU A 25 -7.97 1.70 -3.99
N ARG A 26 -7.23 0.68 -4.42
CA ARG A 26 -7.77 -0.68 -4.57
C ARG A 26 -8.11 -1.31 -3.23
N TYR A 27 -7.29 -1.05 -2.21
CA TYR A 27 -7.53 -1.52 -0.85
C TYR A 27 -8.85 -0.98 -0.34
N GLU A 28 -9.03 0.34 -0.38
CA GLU A 28 -10.27 0.97 0.08
C GLU A 28 -11.48 0.44 -0.69
N LYS A 29 -11.40 0.45 -2.03
CA LYS A 29 -12.49 -0.04 -2.88
C LYS A 29 -12.88 -1.47 -2.53
N TYR A 30 -11.93 -2.40 -2.60
CA TYR A 30 -12.24 -3.83 -2.44
C TYR A 30 -12.54 -4.21 -1.00
N LEU A 31 -12.00 -3.49 -0.01
CA LEU A 31 -12.36 -3.67 1.40
C LEU A 31 -13.81 -3.27 1.65
N LEU A 32 -14.24 -2.10 1.16
CA LEU A 32 -15.60 -1.60 1.36
C LEU A 32 -16.64 -2.35 0.53
N GLU A 33 -16.25 -2.85 -0.65
CA GLU A 33 -17.08 -3.77 -1.46
C GLU A 33 -17.09 -5.20 -0.89
N ARG A 34 -16.31 -5.50 0.16
CA ARG A 34 -16.07 -6.85 0.70
C ARG A 34 -15.63 -7.87 -0.36
N ASN A 35 -14.94 -7.39 -1.40
CA ASN A 35 -14.43 -8.22 -2.48
C ASN A 35 -13.08 -8.83 -2.09
N GLU A 36 -13.11 -9.93 -1.34
CA GLU A 36 -11.89 -10.56 -0.82
C GLU A 36 -10.91 -11.01 -1.92
N THR A 37 -11.41 -11.44 -3.08
CA THR A 37 -10.54 -11.93 -4.16
C THR A 37 -9.69 -10.80 -4.73
N GLU A 38 -10.31 -9.67 -5.06
CA GLU A 38 -9.58 -8.52 -5.57
C GLU A 38 -8.76 -7.83 -4.47
N PHE A 39 -9.25 -7.83 -3.22
CA PHE A 39 -8.48 -7.35 -2.07
C PHE A 39 -7.18 -8.14 -1.87
N ARG A 40 -7.24 -9.48 -1.96
CA ARG A 40 -6.04 -10.33 -1.90
C ARG A 40 -5.06 -10.03 -3.03
N LYS A 41 -5.55 -9.84 -4.25
CA LYS A 41 -4.71 -9.48 -5.40
C LYS A 41 -4.00 -8.14 -5.19
N ALA A 42 -4.69 -7.14 -4.63
CA ALA A 42 -4.07 -5.85 -4.30
C ALA A 42 -2.93 -6.01 -3.29
N GLY A 43 -3.16 -6.77 -2.20
CA GLY A 43 -2.14 -7.06 -1.20
C GLY A 43 -0.94 -7.84 -1.74
N HIS A 44 -1.17 -8.85 -2.59
CA HIS A 44 -0.09 -9.61 -3.22
C HIS A 44 0.81 -8.77 -4.13
N LYS A 45 0.25 -7.74 -4.78
CA LYS A 45 1.02 -6.83 -5.64
C LYS A 45 1.90 -5.87 -4.83
N ILE A 46 1.40 -5.31 -3.73
CA ILE A 46 2.18 -4.32 -2.96
C ILE A 46 3.23 -4.95 -2.05
N LYS A 47 2.98 -6.18 -1.57
CA LYS A 47 3.82 -6.83 -0.54
C LYS A 47 5.31 -6.89 -0.91
N PRO A 48 5.73 -7.25 -2.14
CA PRO A 48 7.14 -7.23 -2.51
C PRO A 48 7.76 -5.83 -2.40
N VAL A 49 7.05 -4.79 -2.85
CA VAL A 49 7.52 -3.40 -2.81
C VAL A 49 7.65 -2.95 -1.35
N ALA A 50 6.61 -3.15 -0.55
CA ALA A 50 6.60 -2.78 0.86
C ALA A 50 7.74 -3.44 1.65
N LEU A 51 8.01 -4.73 1.42
CA LEU A 51 9.12 -5.44 2.06
C LEU A 51 10.49 -4.95 1.58
N MET A 52 10.61 -4.62 0.30
CA MET A 52 11.86 -4.13 -0.28
C MET A 52 12.30 -2.79 0.31
N ILE A 53 11.35 -1.90 0.61
CA ILE A 53 11.63 -0.59 1.22
C ILE A 53 11.42 -0.55 2.74
N GLY A 54 11.11 -1.69 3.38
CA GLY A 54 11.00 -1.80 4.84
C GLY A 54 9.69 -1.28 5.46
N VAL A 55 8.66 -1.01 4.66
CA VAL A 55 7.36 -0.51 5.12
C VAL A 55 6.46 -1.68 5.55
N ASN A 56 6.80 -2.28 6.68
CA ASN A 56 6.08 -3.44 7.21
C ASN A 56 4.65 -3.10 7.65
N GLU A 57 4.38 -1.85 8.05
CA GLU A 57 3.07 -1.40 8.51
C GLU A 57 1.96 -1.58 7.46
N VAL A 58 2.29 -1.42 6.18
CA VAL A 58 1.37 -1.67 5.06
C VAL A 58 0.96 -3.14 5.01
N VAL A 59 1.90 -4.05 5.23
CA VAL A 59 1.66 -5.50 5.21
C VAL A 59 0.85 -5.92 6.44
N GLU A 60 1.18 -5.37 7.61
CA GLU A 60 0.47 -5.64 8.85
C GLU A 60 -0.99 -5.18 8.79
N GLU A 61 -1.23 -3.97 8.29
CA GLU A 61 -2.60 -3.44 8.14
C GLU A 61 -3.41 -4.22 7.09
N TYR A 62 -2.76 -4.70 6.02
CA TYR A 62 -3.40 -5.60 5.07
C TYR A 62 -3.82 -6.94 5.70
N GLU A 63 -2.95 -7.56 6.50
CA GLU A 63 -3.30 -8.79 7.21
C GLU A 63 -4.37 -8.57 8.29
N HIS A 64 -4.38 -7.40 8.92
CA HIS A 64 -5.45 -6.97 9.83
C HIS A 64 -6.80 -6.87 9.08
N ALA A 65 -6.86 -6.18 7.95
CA ALA A 65 -8.11 -6.05 7.19
C ALA A 65 -8.64 -7.36 6.62
N LYS A 66 -7.77 -8.32 6.26
CA LYS A 66 -8.21 -9.68 5.93
C LYS A 66 -9.00 -10.32 7.07
N LYS A 67 -8.58 -10.11 8.32
CA LYS A 67 -9.32 -10.59 9.50
C LYS A 67 -10.64 -9.87 9.65
N LEU A 68 -10.69 -8.56 9.37
CA LEU A 68 -11.95 -7.80 9.39
C LEU A 68 -12.98 -8.34 8.40
N LEU A 69 -12.54 -8.63 7.16
CA LEU A 69 -13.39 -9.25 6.13
C LEU A 69 -13.84 -10.66 6.55
N HIS A 70 -12.90 -11.49 7.00
CA HIS A 70 -13.18 -12.86 7.43
C HIS A 70 -14.19 -12.93 8.58
N ASN A 71 -14.08 -12.02 9.55
CA ASN A 71 -14.98 -11.93 10.70
C ASN A 71 -16.29 -11.19 10.39
N ASN A 72 -16.50 -10.77 9.14
CA ASN A 72 -17.65 -9.99 8.72
C ASN A 72 -17.90 -8.75 9.59
N GLU A 73 -16.83 -8.04 9.95
CA GLU A 73 -16.88 -6.87 10.83
C GLU A 73 -17.72 -5.72 10.22
N PRO A 74 -18.28 -4.81 11.03
CA PRO A 74 -19.15 -3.74 10.54
C PRO A 74 -18.37 -2.72 9.71
N ASP A 75 -19.06 -2.08 8.76
CA ASP A 75 -18.48 -1.12 7.81
C ASP A 75 -17.68 0.00 8.48
N ARG A 76 -18.06 0.43 9.68
CA ARG A 76 -17.29 1.43 10.45
C ARG A 76 -15.84 0.99 10.70
N LYS A 77 -15.61 -0.30 11.01
CA LYS A 77 -14.26 -0.83 11.21
C LYS A 77 -13.50 -0.92 9.88
N LEU A 78 -14.19 -1.30 8.80
CA LEU A 78 -13.61 -1.35 7.45
C LEU A 78 -13.16 0.04 6.97
N ARG A 79 -14.02 1.06 7.15
CA ARG A 79 -13.68 2.46 6.83
C ARG A 79 -12.49 2.97 7.62
N LYS A 80 -12.42 2.66 8.92
CA LYS A 80 -11.26 3.03 9.75
C LYS A 80 -9.97 2.39 9.25
N SER A 81 -10.04 1.14 8.80
CA SER A 81 -8.88 0.43 8.22
C SER A 81 -8.47 1.03 6.86
N ALA A 82 -9.45 1.41 6.01
CA ALA A 82 -9.20 2.14 4.77
C ALA A 82 -8.56 3.53 4.99
N GLU A 83 -9.05 4.30 5.96
CA GLU A 83 -8.44 5.58 6.36
C GLU A 83 -7.00 5.37 6.85
N LYS A 84 -6.77 4.33 7.67
CA LYS A 84 -5.44 4.02 8.18
C LYS A 84 -4.46 3.68 7.05
N ILE A 85 -4.85 2.84 6.09
CA ILE A 85 -3.94 2.50 5.00
C ILE A 85 -3.61 3.71 4.14
N ARG A 86 -4.60 4.58 3.88
CA ARG A 86 -4.42 5.82 3.12
C ARG A 86 -3.36 6.70 3.77
N ASN A 87 -3.48 6.94 5.07
CA ASN A 87 -2.51 7.74 5.83
C ASN A 87 -1.09 7.13 5.79
N ILE A 88 -0.98 5.81 5.96
CA ILE A 88 0.32 5.12 5.87
C ILE A 88 0.92 5.31 4.48
N THR A 89 0.14 5.10 3.42
CA THR A 89 0.64 5.23 2.04
C THR A 89 0.99 6.66 1.67
N GLU A 90 0.22 7.64 2.13
CA GLU A 90 0.52 9.07 1.91
C GLU A 90 1.84 9.45 2.58
N HIS A 91 2.10 8.97 3.80
CA HIS A 91 3.36 9.20 4.48
C HIS A 91 4.55 8.57 3.73
N VAL A 92 4.40 7.32 3.29
CA VAL A 92 5.44 6.60 2.52
C VAL A 92 5.72 7.31 1.19
N ILE A 93 4.69 7.77 0.48
CA ILE A 93 4.86 8.50 -0.78
C ILE A 93 5.61 9.82 -0.54
N SER A 94 5.28 10.54 0.54
CA SER A 94 6.00 11.76 0.91
C SER A 94 7.48 11.46 1.16
N GLU A 95 7.81 10.42 1.93
CA GLU A 95 9.20 10.04 2.18
C GLU A 95 9.94 9.64 0.90
N LEU A 96 9.27 8.93 -0.03
CA LEU A 96 9.84 8.58 -1.33
C LEU A 96 10.12 9.81 -2.21
N GLN A 97 9.27 10.83 -2.12
CA GLN A 97 9.46 12.09 -2.85
C GLN A 97 10.61 12.93 -2.26
N ASP A 98 10.74 12.96 -0.93
CA ASP A 98 11.83 13.66 -0.24
C ASP A 98 13.21 13.06 -0.60
N LEU A 99 13.28 11.78 -0.98
CA LEU A 99 14.50 11.13 -1.45
C LEU A 99 14.92 11.54 -2.88
N GLN A 100 14.07 12.27 -3.61
CA GLN A 100 14.36 12.76 -4.96
C GLN A 100 15.00 14.16 -4.97
N GLU A 101 14.98 14.88 -3.84
CA GLU A 101 15.55 16.22 -3.66
C GLU A 101 17.03 16.19 -3.22
#